data_AF-A0A1V4IFZ6-F1
#
_entry.id   AF-A0A1V4IFZ6-F1
#
_cell.length_a   1.000
_cell.length_b   1.000
_cell.length_c   1.000
_cell.angle_alpha   90.00
_cell.angle_beta   90.00
_cell.angle_gamma   90.00
#
_symmetry.space_group_name_H-M   'P 1'
#
loop_
_entity.id
_entity.type
_entity.pdbx_description
1 polymer ?
#
loop_
_entity_poly.entity_id
_entity_poly.type
_entity_poly.pdbx_seq_one_letter_code
_entity_poly.pdbx_strand_id
1 'polypeptide(L)'
;MAGGAVALARALRAGCGGGRRGLWALSGASAAASPPAGASPSSGALSPFDRRLKRKQKNWAALQAEPAKCDYLREEVGSRIADRVFDITRTFPLALDVGSGRGYIAQHLNKETIEKLIQVDIAENALKNAVESEIPTVSVVADEEFLPFKEDTFDLVVSSLSLHWVNDLPRAFREIHQVLKPDGVFIGAMFGGDTLYELRCSLQLAELEREGGFSPHVSPFTAVSDLGHLLSRAGFTTLTVDTDEIQVNYPGLFELMEDLQAKTYF
;
A
#
# COMPACT_ATOMS: atom_id res chain seq x y z
N MET A 1 -20.02 -4.88 -17.62
CA MET A 1 -19.03 -5.92 -17.21
C MET A 1 -18.41 -5.40 -15.91
N ALA A 2 -17.48 -6.07 -15.22
CA ALA A 2 -16.84 -5.44 -14.04
C ALA A 2 -15.60 -4.66 -14.50
N GLY A 3 -15.43 -3.42 -14.05
CA GLY A 3 -14.51 -2.44 -14.63
C GLY A 3 -13.02 -2.64 -14.30
N GLY A 4 -12.21 -1.75 -14.89
CA GLY A 4 -10.75 -1.78 -14.90
C GLY A 4 -10.12 -1.67 -13.52
N ALA A 5 -8.99 -2.35 -13.33
CA ALA A 5 -8.11 -2.12 -12.19
C ALA A 5 -6.74 -1.60 -12.67
N VAL A 6 -6.34 -0.46 -12.13
CA VAL A 6 -4.95 0.03 -12.25
C VAL A 6 -4.29 -0.18 -10.89
N ALA A 7 -3.33 -1.09 -10.83
CA ALA A 7 -2.58 -1.36 -9.61
C ALA A 7 -1.11 -0.98 -9.81
N LEU A 8 -0.63 -0.03 -9.02
CA LEU A 8 0.75 0.41 -9.05
C LEU A 8 1.51 -0.24 -7.90
N ALA A 9 2.40 -1.17 -8.22
CA ALA A 9 3.35 -1.68 -7.24
C ALA A 9 4.53 -0.71 -7.17
N ARG A 10 4.91 -0.24 -5.98
CA ARG A 10 6.04 0.69 -5.83
C ARG A 10 7.23 0.03 -5.17
N ALA A 11 8.40 0.24 -5.74
CA ALA A 11 9.67 -0.02 -5.08
C ALA A 11 10.14 1.29 -4.44
N LEU A 12 10.18 1.35 -3.11
CA LEU A 12 10.91 2.41 -2.42
C LEU A 12 12.37 1.98 -2.27
N ARG A 13 13.29 2.68 -2.94
CA ARG A 13 14.73 2.54 -2.69
C ARG A 13 15.19 3.59 -1.70
N ALA A 14 15.86 3.13 -0.64
CA ALA A 14 16.54 4.00 0.31
C ALA A 14 18.03 4.04 -0.03
N GLY A 15 18.54 5.21 -0.44
CA GLY A 15 19.97 5.42 -0.70
C GLY A 15 20.64 6.17 0.45
N CYS A 16 21.88 5.80 0.81
CA CYS A 16 22.72 6.63 1.68
C CYS A 16 23.74 7.40 0.84
N GLY A 17 23.76 8.72 0.97
CA GLY A 17 24.63 9.62 0.19
C GLY A 17 26.10 9.54 0.60
N GLY A 18 26.84 8.57 0.06
CA GLY A 18 28.30 8.48 0.18
C GLY A 18 28.95 8.38 -1.19
N GLY A 19 29.50 9.48 -1.70
CA GLY A 19 30.16 9.50 -3.01
C GLY A 19 31.36 8.55 -3.08
N ARG A 20 31.28 7.54 -3.94
CA ARG A 20 32.38 7.00 -4.76
C ARG A 20 31.81 6.04 -5.81
N ARG A 21 32.21 6.25 -7.07
CA ARG A 21 31.96 5.35 -8.21
C ARG A 21 32.61 3.99 -7.94
N GLY A 22 31.86 2.91 -8.15
CA GLY A 22 32.38 1.55 -8.08
C GLY A 22 31.43 0.57 -8.76
N LEU A 23 31.81 0.14 -9.95
CA LEU A 23 31.17 -0.86 -10.79
C LEU A 23 31.05 -2.20 -10.03
N TRP A 24 29.85 -2.75 -9.87
CA TRP A 24 29.66 -4.18 -9.62
C TRP A 24 28.41 -4.67 -10.35
N ALA A 25 28.64 -5.17 -11.56
CA ALA A 25 27.75 -6.14 -12.18
C ALA A 25 28.13 -7.51 -11.62
N LEU A 26 27.21 -8.17 -10.93
CA LEU A 26 27.30 -9.60 -10.65
C LEU A 26 26.00 -10.26 -11.11
N SER A 27 26.09 -10.85 -12.30
CA SER A 27 25.16 -11.84 -12.80
C SER A 27 25.29 -13.12 -11.97
N GLY A 28 24.24 -13.48 -11.24
CA GLY A 28 24.14 -14.75 -10.55
C GLY A 28 22.70 -15.26 -10.64
N ALA A 29 22.41 -16.03 -11.68
CA ALA A 29 21.17 -16.79 -11.75
C ALA A 29 21.23 -17.92 -10.72
N SER A 30 20.37 -17.88 -9.71
CA SER A 30 20.11 -19.02 -8.82
C SER A 30 18.66 -19.44 -8.98
N ALA A 31 18.46 -20.63 -9.55
CA ALA A 31 17.17 -21.26 -9.72
C ALA A 31 16.63 -21.68 -8.33
N ALA A 32 15.53 -21.05 -7.89
CA ALA A 32 14.80 -21.48 -6.71
C ALA A 32 13.90 -22.67 -7.07
N ALA A 33 14.13 -23.82 -6.43
CA ALA A 33 13.29 -25.01 -6.56
C ALA A 33 11.92 -24.80 -5.89
N SER A 34 10.85 -25.14 -6.60
CA SER A 34 9.47 -25.08 -6.08
C SER A 34 9.20 -26.17 -5.04
N PRO A 35 8.46 -25.90 -3.94
CA PRO A 35 8.01 -26.95 -3.03
C PRO A 35 6.82 -27.72 -3.62
N PRO A 36 6.61 -28.99 -3.23
CA PRO A 36 5.56 -29.81 -3.79
C PRO A 36 4.17 -29.39 -3.30
N ALA A 37 3.19 -29.45 -4.21
CA ALA A 37 1.79 -29.20 -3.94
C ALA A 37 1.18 -30.34 -3.10
N GLY A 38 0.61 -30.00 -1.94
CA GLY A 38 -0.20 -30.95 -1.17
C GLY A 38 -0.16 -30.73 0.33
N ALA A 39 -0.77 -29.67 0.83
CA ALA A 39 -1.24 -29.61 2.22
C ALA A 39 -2.40 -28.62 2.33
N SER A 40 -3.58 -29.12 2.65
CA SER A 40 -4.73 -28.32 3.06
C SER A 40 -4.37 -27.56 4.34
N PRO A 41 -4.57 -26.23 4.44
CA PRO A 41 -4.25 -25.53 5.69
C PRO A 41 -5.35 -25.80 6.72
N SER A 42 -5.01 -26.62 7.72
CA SER A 42 -5.73 -26.71 8.98
C SER A 42 -5.60 -25.41 9.78
N SER A 43 -6.68 -25.03 10.46
CA SER A 43 -6.82 -23.89 11.37
C SER A 43 -5.59 -23.63 12.26
N GLY A 44 -5.01 -22.44 12.11
CA GLY A 44 -3.84 -21.97 12.87
C GLY A 44 -2.82 -21.18 12.04
N ALA A 45 -3.21 -20.53 10.95
CA ALA A 45 -2.29 -19.70 10.18
C ALA A 45 -1.83 -18.52 11.04
N LEU A 46 -0.55 -18.48 11.39
CA LEU A 46 0.09 -17.31 11.99
C LEU A 46 -0.07 -16.16 10.98
N SER A 47 -0.91 -15.19 11.35
CA SER A 47 -1.11 -13.95 10.63
C SER A 47 0.22 -13.18 10.61
N PRO A 48 0.79 -12.83 9.44
CA PRO A 48 2.07 -12.15 9.36
C PRO A 48 2.04 -10.77 10.05
N PHE A 49 0.88 -10.13 10.12
CA PHE A 49 0.71 -8.82 10.75
C PHE A 49 -0.25 -8.87 11.95
N ASP A 50 0.19 -8.33 13.09
CA ASP A 50 -0.68 -7.99 14.22
C ASP A 50 -1.48 -6.71 13.89
N ARG A 51 -2.73 -6.90 13.44
CA ARG A 51 -3.62 -5.79 13.06
C ARG A 51 -3.93 -4.84 14.22
N ARG A 52 -3.96 -5.33 15.46
CA ARG A 52 -4.19 -4.49 16.65
C ARG A 52 -2.99 -3.61 16.91
N LEU A 53 -1.78 -4.16 16.80
CA LEU A 53 -0.55 -3.37 16.89
C LEU A 53 -0.47 -2.36 15.75
N LYS A 54 -0.78 -2.76 14.51
CA LYS A 54 -0.76 -1.85 13.36
C LYS A 54 -1.73 -0.69 13.52
N ARG A 55 -2.94 -0.94 14.01
CA ARG A 55 -3.90 0.11 14.37
C ARG A 55 -3.33 1.09 15.40
N LYS A 56 -2.67 0.59 16.45
CA LYS A 56 -2.02 1.45 17.45
C LYS A 56 -0.91 2.30 16.85
N GLN A 57 -0.06 1.71 16.01
CA GLN A 57 1.02 2.44 15.32
C GLN A 57 0.46 3.54 14.42
N LYS A 58 -0.54 3.23 13.56
CA LYS A 58 -1.18 4.24 12.69
C LYS A 58 -1.81 5.37 13.51
N ASN A 59 -2.51 5.04 14.61
CA ASN A 59 -3.08 6.03 15.51
C ASN A 59 -2.04 6.90 16.22
N TRP A 60 -0.87 6.34 16.55
CA TRP A 60 0.24 7.08 17.16
C TRP A 60 0.93 7.99 16.14
N ALA A 61 1.16 7.51 14.92
CA ALA A 61 1.74 8.29 13.83
C ALA A 61 0.84 9.47 13.44
N ALA A 62 -0.49 9.29 13.47
CA ALA A 62 -1.45 10.37 13.22
C ALA A 62 -1.38 11.53 14.23
N LEU A 63 -0.79 11.32 15.42
CA LEU A 63 -0.64 12.33 16.47
C LEU A 63 0.72 13.03 16.47
N GLN A 64 1.63 12.69 15.56
CA GLN A 64 2.96 13.30 15.51
C GLN A 64 2.89 14.78 15.10
N ALA A 65 3.69 15.61 15.75
CA ALA A 65 3.60 17.07 15.68
C ALA A 65 4.04 17.67 14.32
N GLU A 66 4.83 16.96 13.53
CA GLU A 66 5.35 17.43 12.23
C GLU A 66 5.02 16.46 11.09
N PRO A 67 3.74 16.36 10.66
CA PRO A 67 3.36 15.40 9.65
C PRO A 67 4.07 15.59 8.31
N ALA A 68 4.32 16.83 7.90
CA ALA A 68 4.97 17.15 6.63
C ALA A 68 6.37 16.53 6.47
N LYS A 69 7.09 16.26 7.57
CA LYS A 69 8.40 15.58 7.52
C LYS A 69 8.27 14.09 7.22
N CYS A 70 7.12 13.49 7.55
CA CYS A 70 6.87 12.07 7.47
C CYS A 70 5.92 11.69 6.31
N ASP A 71 5.08 12.61 5.86
CA ASP A 71 3.98 12.25 4.96
C ASP A 71 4.31 12.41 3.48
N TYR A 72 5.47 12.97 3.14
CA TYR A 72 5.88 13.25 1.76
C TYR A 72 5.71 12.06 0.79
N LEU A 73 5.98 10.83 1.23
CA LEU A 73 5.80 9.66 0.37
C LEU A 73 4.32 9.34 0.14
N ARG A 74 3.47 9.48 1.16
CA ARG A 74 2.02 9.28 1.01
C ARG A 74 1.39 10.39 0.19
N GLU A 75 1.84 11.63 0.37
CA GLU A 75 1.43 12.78 -0.43
C GLU A 75 1.80 12.59 -1.91
N GLU A 76 3.05 12.25 -2.20
CA GLU A 76 3.52 11.98 -3.57
C GLU A 76 2.73 10.84 -4.22
N VAL A 77 2.46 9.74 -3.50
CA VAL A 77 1.67 8.62 -4.06
C VAL A 77 0.20 9.01 -4.20
N GLY A 78 -0.35 9.76 -3.26
CA GLY A 78 -1.73 10.26 -3.29
C GLY A 78 -1.97 11.14 -4.51
N SER A 79 -1.06 12.07 -4.80
CA SER A 79 -1.11 12.91 -6.01
C SER A 79 -1.10 12.06 -7.28
N ARG A 80 -0.20 11.07 -7.40
CA ARG A 80 -0.15 10.23 -8.60
C ARG A 80 -1.37 9.34 -8.78
N ILE A 81 -2.01 8.90 -7.70
CA ILE A 81 -3.30 8.20 -7.81
C ILE A 81 -4.38 9.15 -8.33
N ALA A 82 -4.42 10.40 -7.83
CA ALA A 82 -5.36 11.39 -8.32
C ALA A 82 -5.17 11.69 -9.82
N ASP A 83 -3.92 11.80 -10.30
CA ASP A 83 -3.62 11.93 -11.73
C ASP A 83 -4.24 10.78 -12.55
N ARG A 84 -4.10 9.53 -12.08
CA ARG A 84 -4.71 8.36 -12.74
C ARG A 84 -6.24 8.36 -12.67
N VAL A 85 -6.84 8.96 -11.65
CA VAL A 85 -8.29 9.18 -11.60
C VAL A 85 -8.70 10.18 -12.70
N PHE A 86 -7.93 11.25 -12.89
CA PHE A 86 -8.21 12.29 -13.91
C PHE A 86 -7.97 11.82 -15.35
N ASP A 87 -7.12 10.81 -15.57
CA ASP A 87 -6.96 10.17 -16.88
C ASP A 87 -8.25 9.48 -17.38
N ILE A 88 -9.18 9.18 -16.47
CA ILE A 88 -10.45 8.55 -16.81
C ILE A 88 -11.46 9.66 -17.15
N THR A 89 -11.87 9.71 -18.42
CA THR A 89 -12.80 10.71 -18.95
C THR A 89 -14.26 10.46 -18.54
N ARG A 90 -14.55 10.39 -17.23
CA ARG A 90 -15.90 10.29 -16.65
C ARG A 90 -15.92 10.87 -15.24
N THR A 91 -17.11 11.15 -14.73
CA THR A 91 -17.32 11.53 -13.33
C THR A 91 -17.72 10.32 -12.48
N PHE A 92 -17.49 10.40 -11.19
CA PHE A 92 -17.79 9.36 -10.21
C PHE A 92 -18.70 9.91 -9.11
N PRO A 93 -20.01 9.60 -9.15
CA PRO A 93 -20.95 10.09 -8.14
C PRO A 93 -20.60 9.66 -6.71
N LEU A 94 -20.10 8.43 -6.52
CA LEU A 94 -19.70 7.95 -5.21
C LEU A 94 -18.38 7.18 -5.28
N ALA A 95 -17.37 7.68 -4.57
CA ALA A 95 -16.06 7.07 -4.45
C ALA A 95 -15.77 6.58 -3.03
N LEU A 96 -14.93 5.54 -2.91
CA LEU A 96 -14.41 5.01 -1.65
C LEU A 96 -12.88 5.11 -1.63
N ASP A 97 -12.31 5.66 -0.57
CA ASP A 97 -10.88 5.69 -0.28
C ASP A 97 -10.57 4.70 0.85
N VAL A 98 -9.94 3.58 0.51
CA VAL A 98 -9.64 2.46 1.41
C VAL A 98 -8.25 2.60 2.00
N GLY A 99 -8.16 2.63 3.33
CA GLY A 99 -6.93 2.93 4.04
C GLY A 99 -6.51 4.39 3.87
N SER A 100 -7.48 5.30 3.90
CA SER A 100 -7.33 6.72 3.53
C SER A 100 -6.30 7.48 4.36
N GLY A 101 -5.98 7.00 5.56
CA GLY A 101 -5.21 7.75 6.55
C GLY A 101 -5.90 9.09 6.84
N ARG A 102 -5.15 10.18 6.63
CA ARG A 102 -5.64 11.56 6.74
C ARG A 102 -6.18 12.13 5.42
N GLY A 103 -6.44 11.29 4.42
CA GLY A 103 -6.95 11.73 3.11
C GLY A 103 -5.88 12.16 2.12
N TYR A 104 -4.79 11.39 2.03
CA TYR A 104 -3.67 11.70 1.13
C TYR A 104 -4.05 11.75 -0.35
N ILE A 105 -5.10 11.02 -0.76
CA ILE A 105 -5.65 11.08 -2.12
C ILE A 105 -6.67 12.22 -2.22
N ALA A 106 -7.57 12.32 -1.23
CA ALA A 106 -8.70 13.25 -1.21
C ALA A 106 -8.31 14.73 -1.38
N GLN A 107 -7.15 15.13 -0.88
CA GLN A 107 -6.63 16.49 -1.02
C GLN A 107 -6.22 16.87 -2.46
N HIS A 108 -6.05 15.88 -3.34
CA HIS A 108 -5.68 16.09 -4.75
C HIS A 108 -6.86 15.84 -5.71
N LEU A 109 -8.02 15.45 -5.20
CA LEU A 109 -9.24 15.20 -5.97
C LEU A 109 -10.14 16.45 -5.95
N ASN A 110 -11.00 16.58 -6.95
CA ASN A 110 -11.93 17.70 -7.06
C ASN A 110 -13.39 17.26 -7.19
N LYS A 111 -14.30 18.18 -6.85
CA LYS A 111 -15.76 17.96 -6.90
C LYS A 111 -16.35 17.83 -8.31
N GLU A 112 -15.60 18.23 -9.34
CA GLU A 112 -16.01 18.09 -10.74
C GLU A 112 -15.90 16.63 -11.20
N THR A 113 -14.93 15.90 -10.65
CA THR A 113 -14.66 14.50 -10.95
C THR A 113 -15.37 13.57 -9.98
N ILE A 114 -15.43 13.91 -8.69
CA ILE A 114 -16.01 13.07 -7.63
C ILE A 114 -17.05 13.87 -6.83
N GLU A 115 -18.32 13.44 -6.85
CA GLU A 115 -19.39 14.19 -6.17
C GLU A 115 -19.40 13.96 -4.65
N LYS A 116 -19.09 12.73 -4.21
CA LYS A 116 -19.03 12.35 -2.80
C LYS A 116 -17.96 11.30 -2.54
N LEU A 117 -17.21 11.48 -1.46
CA LEU A 117 -16.15 10.57 -1.05
C LEU A 117 -16.47 9.93 0.31
N ILE A 118 -16.31 8.61 0.40
CA ILE A 118 -16.30 7.89 1.67
C ILE A 118 -14.86 7.49 1.96
N GLN A 119 -14.37 7.79 3.16
CA GLN A 119 -13.01 7.47 3.59
C GLN A 119 -13.05 6.40 4.67
N VAL A 120 -12.24 5.36 4.50
CA VAL A 120 -12.14 4.25 5.45
C VAL A 120 -10.71 4.08 5.94
N ASP A 121 -10.53 4.01 7.25
CA ASP A 121 -9.28 3.60 7.87
C ASP A 121 -9.53 2.91 9.21
N ILE A 122 -8.68 1.94 9.57
CA ILE A 122 -8.71 1.28 10.88
C ILE A 122 -8.29 2.23 12.02
N ALA A 123 -7.54 3.28 11.69
CA ALA A 123 -6.98 4.26 12.62
C ALA A 123 -7.86 5.51 12.74
N GLU A 124 -8.67 5.54 13.80
CA GLU A 124 -9.57 6.63 14.12
C GLU A 124 -8.87 8.01 14.19
N ASN A 125 -7.66 8.09 14.75
CA ASN A 125 -6.94 9.36 14.83
C ASN A 125 -6.51 9.87 13.45
N ALA A 126 -6.27 8.97 12.49
CA ALA A 126 -5.92 9.37 11.12
C ALA A 126 -7.10 10.06 10.44
N LEU A 127 -8.31 9.51 10.62
CA LEU A 127 -9.55 10.11 10.10
C LEU A 127 -9.91 11.43 10.81
N LYS A 128 -9.70 11.52 12.13
CA LYS A 128 -9.94 12.77 12.88
C LYS A 128 -9.01 13.91 12.46
N ASN A 129 -7.81 13.56 12.02
CA ASN A 129 -6.79 14.51 11.56
C ASN A 129 -6.76 14.60 10.03
N ALA A 130 -7.85 14.26 9.35
CA ALA A 130 -7.95 14.33 7.90
C ALA A 130 -7.74 15.76 7.39
N VAL A 131 -7.04 15.87 6.27
CA VAL A 131 -6.86 17.13 5.54
C VAL A 131 -8.19 17.50 4.89
N GLU A 132 -8.51 18.80 4.90
CA GLU A 132 -9.72 19.31 4.28
C GLU A 132 -9.71 19.04 2.77
N SER A 133 -10.81 18.51 2.24
CA SER A 133 -11.02 18.26 0.81
C SER A 133 -12.20 19.08 0.33
N GLU A 134 -12.16 19.53 -0.92
CA GLU A 134 -13.28 20.22 -1.55
C GLU A 134 -14.51 19.30 -1.75
N ILE A 135 -14.29 17.99 -1.70
CA ILE A 135 -15.33 16.98 -1.93
C ILE A 135 -16.09 16.73 -0.61
N PRO A 136 -17.43 16.69 -0.64
CA PRO A 136 -18.22 16.23 0.49
C PRO A 136 -17.77 14.84 0.95
N THR A 137 -17.19 14.77 2.14
CA THR A 137 -16.50 13.57 2.64
C THR A 137 -17.14 13.02 3.91
N VAL A 138 -17.28 11.70 3.99
CA VAL A 138 -17.73 10.99 5.21
C VAL A 138 -16.67 9.96 5.61
N SER A 139 -16.24 10.00 6.86
CA SER A 139 -15.25 9.07 7.41
C SER A 139 -15.90 7.91 8.16
N VAL A 140 -15.39 6.70 7.94
CA VAL A 140 -15.86 5.45 8.55
C VAL A 140 -14.66 4.69 9.11
N VAL A 141 -14.70 4.34 10.39
CA VAL A 141 -13.66 3.49 11.00
C VAL A 141 -13.96 2.03 10.70
N ALA A 142 -13.16 1.38 9.86
CA ALA A 142 -13.30 -0.04 9.53
C ALA A 142 -11.96 -0.67 9.11
N ASP A 143 -11.89 -2.00 9.14
CA ASP A 143 -10.74 -2.75 8.62
C ASP A 143 -10.89 -2.91 7.11
N GLU A 144 -9.81 -2.72 6.34
CA GLU A 144 -9.81 -2.85 4.89
C GLU A 144 -10.12 -4.29 4.42
N GLU A 145 -9.96 -5.30 5.27
CA GLU A 145 -10.33 -6.70 5.00
C GLU A 145 -11.85 -6.99 5.17
N PHE A 146 -12.60 -6.06 5.77
CA PHE A 146 -14.01 -6.24 6.15
C PHE A 146 -14.79 -4.94 5.91
N LEU A 147 -15.02 -4.60 4.64
CA LEU A 147 -15.65 -3.34 4.27
C LEU A 147 -17.15 -3.34 4.66
N PRO A 148 -17.64 -2.36 5.45
CA PRO A 148 -19.00 -2.36 5.99
C PRO A 148 -20.00 -1.76 4.99
N PHE A 149 -19.90 -2.10 3.70
CA PHE A 149 -20.73 -1.54 2.65
C PHE A 149 -21.49 -2.62 1.89
N LYS A 150 -22.61 -2.21 1.29
CA LYS A 150 -23.37 -3.09 0.41
C LYS A 150 -22.61 -3.31 -0.89
N GLU A 151 -22.86 -4.45 -1.53
CA GLU A 151 -22.45 -4.71 -2.90
C GLU A 151 -22.95 -3.62 -3.86
N ASP A 152 -22.26 -3.43 -4.99
CA ASP A 152 -22.64 -2.51 -6.07
C ASP A 152 -22.94 -1.06 -5.61
N THR A 153 -22.12 -0.54 -4.69
CA THR A 153 -22.33 0.80 -4.09
C THR A 153 -21.49 1.88 -4.74
N PHE A 154 -20.22 1.61 -5.05
CA PHE A 154 -19.24 2.64 -5.44
C PHE A 154 -18.94 2.61 -6.94
N ASP A 155 -18.75 3.79 -7.52
CA ASP A 155 -18.34 3.97 -8.92
C ASP A 155 -16.81 3.93 -9.08
N LEU A 156 -16.10 4.27 -8.00
CA LEU A 156 -14.64 4.30 -7.88
C LEU A 156 -14.22 3.81 -6.50
N VAL A 157 -13.21 2.95 -6.43
CA VAL A 157 -12.46 2.66 -5.21
C VAL A 157 -11.01 3.03 -5.44
N VAL A 158 -10.44 3.79 -4.50
CA VAL A 158 -9.02 4.14 -4.49
C VAL A 158 -8.36 3.62 -3.22
N SER A 159 -7.06 3.31 -3.27
CA SER A 159 -6.27 2.99 -2.07
C SER A 159 -4.81 3.39 -2.26
N SER A 160 -4.24 4.11 -1.30
CA SER A 160 -2.85 4.55 -1.33
C SER A 160 -2.06 3.96 -0.18
N LEU A 161 -1.05 3.14 -0.49
CA LEU A 161 -0.08 2.59 0.46
C LEU A 161 -0.72 1.99 1.74
N SER A 162 -1.84 1.28 1.60
CA SER A 162 -2.47 0.57 2.73
C SER A 162 -2.49 -0.95 2.55
N LEU A 163 -2.84 -1.44 1.35
CA LEU A 163 -3.15 -2.86 1.12
C LEU A 163 -1.97 -3.83 1.34
N HIS A 164 -0.73 -3.36 1.40
CA HIS A 164 0.41 -4.24 1.70
C HIS A 164 0.49 -4.69 3.18
N TRP A 165 -0.40 -4.18 4.05
CA TRP A 165 -0.49 -4.55 5.47
C TRP A 165 -1.70 -5.41 5.83
N VAL A 166 -2.46 -5.86 4.84
CA VAL A 166 -3.55 -6.82 5.05
C VAL A 166 -2.96 -8.24 5.04
N ASN A 167 -3.50 -9.12 5.88
CA ASN A 167 -3.10 -10.52 5.98
C ASN A 167 -3.75 -11.36 4.88
N ASP A 168 -4.96 -11.01 4.44
CA ASP A 168 -5.66 -11.68 3.33
C ASP A 168 -5.90 -10.70 2.18
N LEU A 169 -4.84 -10.41 1.43
CA LEU A 169 -4.90 -9.55 0.25
C LEU A 169 -5.88 -10.07 -0.83
N PRO A 170 -5.94 -11.38 -1.13
CA PRO A 170 -6.98 -11.92 -2.03
C PRO A 170 -8.41 -11.60 -1.57
N ARG A 171 -8.69 -11.65 -0.27
CA ARG A 171 -9.99 -11.26 0.27
C ARG A 171 -10.22 -9.77 0.17
N ALA A 172 -9.26 -8.93 0.55
CA ALA A 172 -9.39 -7.47 0.46
C ALA A 172 -9.75 -7.04 -0.97
N PHE A 173 -9.11 -7.61 -2.00
CA PHE A 173 -9.48 -7.35 -3.39
C PHE A 173 -10.89 -7.82 -3.73
N ARG A 174 -11.36 -8.93 -3.15
CA ARG A 174 -12.72 -9.44 -3.36
C ARG A 174 -13.77 -8.53 -2.73
N GLU A 175 -13.52 -8.03 -1.53
CA GLU A 175 -14.38 -7.04 -0.85
C GLU A 175 -14.45 -5.74 -1.65
N ILE A 176 -13.30 -5.24 -2.14
CA ILE A 176 -13.24 -4.05 -3.02
C ILE A 176 -14.04 -4.29 -4.30
N HIS A 177 -13.86 -5.44 -4.95
CA HIS A 177 -14.60 -5.79 -6.16
C HIS A 177 -16.11 -5.88 -5.90
N GLN A 178 -16.50 -6.45 -4.76
CA GLN A 178 -17.91 -6.63 -4.39
C GLN A 178 -18.63 -5.29 -4.13
N VAL A 179 -17.97 -4.33 -3.50
CA VAL A 179 -18.58 -3.01 -3.23
C VAL A 179 -18.61 -2.10 -4.46
N LEU A 180 -17.85 -2.42 -5.51
CA LEU A 180 -17.89 -1.71 -6.78
C LEU A 180 -19.14 -2.08 -7.58
N LYS A 181 -19.77 -1.08 -8.18
CA LYS A 181 -20.82 -1.27 -9.19
C LYS A 181 -20.26 -1.96 -10.44
N PRO A 182 -21.13 -2.53 -11.30
CA PRO A 182 -20.74 -2.89 -12.65
C PRO A 182 -20.07 -1.70 -13.36
N ASP A 183 -18.99 -1.98 -14.08
CA ASP A 183 -18.12 -1.00 -14.75
C ASP A 183 -17.49 0.07 -13.81
N GLY A 184 -17.52 -0.17 -12.50
CA GLY A 184 -16.77 0.57 -11.48
C GLY A 184 -15.25 0.34 -11.60
N VAL A 185 -14.46 1.30 -11.13
CA VAL A 185 -13.00 1.28 -11.30
C VAL A 185 -12.29 1.14 -9.96
N PHE A 186 -11.23 0.34 -9.91
CA PHE A 186 -10.30 0.31 -8.78
C PHE A 186 -8.94 0.90 -9.18
N ILE A 187 -8.42 1.84 -8.38
CA ILE A 187 -7.05 2.35 -8.51
C ILE A 187 -6.32 2.19 -7.18
N GLY A 188 -5.29 1.35 -7.15
CA GLY A 188 -4.54 1.06 -5.94
C GLY A 188 -3.05 1.28 -6.11
N ALA A 189 -2.37 1.77 -5.06
CA ALA A 189 -0.92 1.71 -4.96
C ALA A 189 -0.48 1.01 -3.67
N MET A 190 0.51 0.13 -3.77
CA MET A 190 1.07 -0.58 -2.62
C MET A 190 2.57 -0.81 -2.79
N PHE A 191 3.29 -1.05 -1.69
CA PHE A 191 4.69 -1.45 -1.80
C PHE A 191 4.82 -2.84 -2.43
N GLY A 192 5.74 -2.96 -3.37
CA GLY A 192 6.11 -4.21 -4.02
C GLY A 192 7.35 -4.86 -3.39
N GLY A 193 7.62 -6.10 -3.79
CA GLY A 193 8.69 -6.97 -3.28
C GLY A 193 10.08 -6.33 -3.17
N ASP A 194 10.41 -5.40 -4.06
CA ASP A 194 11.72 -4.74 -4.14
C ASP A 194 11.86 -3.54 -3.18
N THR A 195 10.80 -3.18 -2.44
CA THR A 195 10.85 -2.10 -1.45
C THR A 195 11.83 -2.42 -0.32
N LEU A 196 12.73 -1.48 -0.05
CA LEU A 196 13.80 -1.57 0.96
C LEU A 196 14.70 -2.81 0.81
N TYR A 197 14.92 -3.25 -0.42
CA TYR A 197 15.76 -4.42 -0.71
C TYR A 197 17.16 -4.29 -0.09
N GLU A 198 17.80 -3.13 -0.23
CA GLU A 198 19.16 -2.88 0.28
C GLU A 198 19.21 -2.96 1.82
N LEU A 199 18.22 -2.39 2.51
CA LEU A 199 18.13 -2.46 3.97
C LEU A 199 17.91 -3.91 4.42
N ARG A 200 16.98 -4.61 3.78
CA ARG A 200 16.66 -6.02 4.07
C ARG A 200 17.91 -6.90 3.95
N CYS A 201 18.64 -6.78 2.84
CA CYS A 201 19.86 -7.54 2.61
C CYS A 201 20.95 -7.18 3.63
N SER A 202 21.13 -5.89 3.91
CA SER A 202 22.16 -5.42 4.85
C SER A 202 21.94 -5.96 6.26
N LEU A 203 20.69 -5.94 6.75
CA LEU A 203 20.34 -6.46 8.07
C LEU A 203 20.47 -7.99 8.13
N GLN A 204 19.98 -8.71 7.10
CA GLN A 204 20.10 -10.16 7.03
C GLN A 204 21.56 -10.63 7.04
N LEU A 205 22.44 -9.97 6.27
CA LEU A 205 23.86 -10.30 6.26
C LEU A 205 24.51 -10.01 7.62
N ALA A 206 24.24 -8.84 8.20
CA ALA A 206 24.81 -8.46 9.48
C ALA A 206 24.42 -9.41 10.61
N GLU A 207 23.16 -9.84 10.68
CA GLU A 207 22.70 -10.79 11.70
C GLU A 207 23.27 -12.19 11.46
N LEU A 208 23.31 -12.63 10.20
CA LEU A 208 23.87 -13.93 9.85
C LEU A 208 25.33 -14.05 10.30
N GLU A 209 26.13 -13.01 10.07
CA GLU A 209 27.54 -12.95 10.47
C GLU A 209 27.73 -12.87 11.99
N ARG A 210 26.85 -12.15 12.70
CA ARG A 210 27.04 -11.83 14.13
C ARG A 210 26.35 -12.79 15.08
N GLU A 211 25.20 -13.30 14.69
CA GLU A 211 24.29 -14.08 15.53
C GLU A 211 24.08 -15.52 15.01
N GLY A 212 24.53 -15.82 13.79
CA GLY A 212 24.39 -17.14 13.17
C GLY A 212 22.97 -17.45 12.68
N GLY A 213 22.11 -16.43 12.59
CA GLY A 213 20.74 -16.50 12.10
C GLY A 213 20.26 -15.12 11.65
N PHE A 214 18.99 -14.99 11.27
CA PHE A 214 18.40 -13.68 10.95
C PHE A 214 16.93 -13.60 11.35
N SER A 215 16.46 -12.38 11.58
CA SER A 215 15.05 -12.05 11.82
C SER A 215 14.51 -11.16 10.68
N PRO A 216 13.22 -11.27 10.32
CA PRO A 216 12.63 -10.41 9.29
C PRO A 216 12.37 -9.00 9.84
N HIS A 217 13.22 -8.04 9.45
CA HIS A 217 13.06 -6.61 9.82
C HIS A 217 12.27 -5.78 8.80
N VAL A 218 12.08 -6.31 7.59
CA VAL A 218 11.32 -5.67 6.52
C VAL A 218 10.13 -6.55 6.18
N SER A 219 8.97 -5.93 6.01
CA SER A 219 7.71 -6.64 5.73
C SER A 219 7.80 -7.47 4.44
N PRO A 220 7.12 -8.62 4.39
CA PRO A 220 7.06 -9.44 3.19
C PRO A 220 6.09 -8.82 2.17
N PHE A 221 6.59 -7.96 1.30
CA PHE A 221 5.77 -7.35 0.24
C PHE A 221 5.47 -8.31 -0.91
N THR A 222 4.31 -8.12 -1.52
CA THR A 222 3.85 -8.88 -2.67
C THR A 222 4.74 -8.61 -3.88
N ALA A 223 5.12 -9.66 -4.60
CA ALA A 223 5.80 -9.52 -5.88
C ALA A 223 4.84 -8.94 -6.93
N VAL A 224 5.34 -8.06 -7.79
CA VAL A 224 4.53 -7.40 -8.83
C VAL A 224 3.85 -8.43 -9.75
N SER A 225 4.57 -9.50 -10.08
CA SER A 225 4.08 -10.61 -10.90
C SER A 225 2.81 -11.27 -10.34
N ASP A 226 2.67 -11.30 -9.01
CA ASP A 226 1.54 -11.97 -8.36
C ASP A 226 0.30 -11.08 -8.30
N LEU A 227 0.48 -9.76 -8.32
CA LEU A 227 -0.60 -8.79 -8.17
C LEU A 227 -1.64 -8.91 -9.29
N GLY A 228 -1.19 -9.08 -10.54
CA GLY A 228 -2.10 -9.30 -11.68
C GLY A 228 -2.94 -10.57 -11.52
N HIS A 229 -2.34 -11.66 -11.04
CA HIS A 229 -3.06 -12.92 -10.78
C HIS A 229 -4.09 -12.77 -9.64
N LEU A 230 -3.72 -12.05 -8.57
CA LEU A 230 -4.61 -11.79 -7.44
C LEU A 230 -5.84 -10.96 -7.85
N LEU A 231 -5.62 -9.89 -8.62
CA LEU A 231 -6.70 -9.04 -9.13
C LEU A 231 -7.61 -9.80 -10.09
N SER A 232 -7.04 -10.57 -11.02
CA SER A 232 -7.83 -11.40 -11.94
C SER A 232 -8.70 -12.41 -11.19
N ARG A 233 -8.14 -13.07 -10.16
CA ARG A 233 -8.87 -14.02 -9.32
C ARG A 233 -9.97 -13.36 -8.49
N ALA A 234 -9.83 -12.08 -8.15
CA ALA A 234 -10.86 -11.32 -7.45
C ALA A 234 -12.03 -10.88 -8.35
N GLY A 235 -11.89 -11.00 -9.68
CA GLY A 235 -12.94 -10.69 -10.66
C GLY A 235 -12.69 -9.44 -11.50
N PHE A 236 -11.62 -8.69 -11.22
CA PHE A 236 -11.28 -7.50 -12.00
C PHE A 236 -10.94 -7.86 -13.45
N THR A 237 -11.43 -7.05 -14.38
CA THR A 237 -11.11 -7.18 -15.81
C THR A 237 -10.29 -5.98 -16.27
N THR A 238 -9.63 -6.03 -17.43
CA THR A 238 -8.83 -4.91 -17.98
C THR A 238 -7.78 -4.40 -16.97
N LEU A 239 -6.86 -5.29 -16.59
CA LEU A 239 -5.82 -4.99 -15.60
C LEU A 239 -4.67 -4.21 -16.22
N THR A 240 -4.26 -3.15 -15.55
CA THR A 240 -2.98 -2.49 -15.78
C THR A 240 -2.17 -2.56 -14.49
N VAL A 241 -1.03 -3.24 -14.52
CA VAL A 241 -0.12 -3.33 -13.38
C VAL A 241 1.19 -2.67 -13.77
N ASP A 242 1.45 -1.52 -13.18
CA ASP A 242 2.66 -0.73 -13.42
C ASP A 242 3.60 -0.84 -12.20
N THR A 243 4.88 -0.55 -12.40
CA THR A 243 5.84 -0.41 -11.31
C THR A 243 6.57 0.92 -11.39
N ASP A 244 6.53 1.66 -10.29
CA ASP A 244 7.24 2.92 -10.12
C ASP A 244 8.33 2.76 -9.06
N GLU A 245 9.49 3.34 -9.31
CA GLU A 245 10.54 3.47 -8.30
C GLU A 245 10.54 4.89 -7.73
N ILE A 246 10.51 5.00 -6.40
CA ILE A 246 10.79 6.26 -5.69
C ILE A 246 12.07 6.08 -4.91
N GLN A 247 13.05 6.93 -5.22
CA GLN A 247 14.30 6.98 -4.49
C GLN A 247 14.25 8.08 -3.44
N VAL A 248 14.47 7.70 -2.18
CA VAL A 248 14.62 8.63 -1.07
C VAL A 248 16.04 8.48 -0.52
N ASN A 249 16.73 9.61 -0.39
CA ASN A 249 18.10 9.63 0.10
C ASN A 249 18.12 10.04 1.57
N TYR A 250 18.80 9.24 2.39
CA TYR A 250 19.00 9.48 3.81
C TYR A 250 20.49 9.74 4.09
N PRO A 251 20.82 10.56 5.10
CA PRO A 251 22.20 10.77 5.52
C PRO A 251 22.86 9.47 6.00
N GLY A 252 22.09 8.58 6.61
CA GLY A 252 22.57 7.31 7.15
C GLY A 252 21.44 6.33 7.49
N LEU A 253 21.84 5.17 8.00
CA LEU A 253 20.93 4.10 8.39
C LEU A 253 20.00 4.51 9.53
N PHE A 254 20.50 5.27 10.51
CA PHE A 254 19.70 5.64 11.69
C PHE A 254 18.58 6.62 11.32
N GLU A 255 18.87 7.60 10.47
CA GLU A 255 17.86 8.54 9.94
C GLU A 255 16.82 7.82 9.10
N LEU A 256 17.23 6.82 8.31
CA LEU A 256 16.29 5.93 7.62
C LEU A 256 15.39 5.21 8.64
N MET A 257 15.96 4.54 9.63
CA MET A 257 15.18 3.77 10.62
C MET A 257 14.21 4.65 11.42
N GLU A 258 14.63 5.84 11.84
CA GLU A 258 13.78 6.81 12.53
C GLU A 258 12.60 7.23 11.65
N ASP A 259 12.87 7.55 10.38
CA ASP A 259 11.84 7.91 9.40
C ASP A 259 10.86 6.75 9.16
N LEU A 260 11.35 5.52 8.99
CA LEU A 260 10.50 4.34 8.82
C LEU A 260 9.58 4.07 10.02
N GLN A 261 10.11 4.24 11.25
CA GLN A 261 9.35 4.10 12.49
C GLN A 261 8.28 5.18 12.63
N ALA A 262 8.64 6.44 12.40
CA ALA A 262 7.73 7.58 12.50
C ALA A 262 6.52 7.43 11.57
N LYS A 263 6.75 6.86 10.39
CA LYS A 263 5.74 6.76 9.33
C LYS A 263 4.90 5.50 9.37
N THR A 264 5.12 4.60 10.33
CA THR A 264 4.44 3.29 10.39
C THR A 264 4.67 2.47 9.11
N TYR A 265 5.81 2.61 8.43
CA TYR A 265 6.00 1.94 7.14
C TYR A 265 6.52 0.51 7.25
N PHE A 266 7.06 0.08 8.39
CA PHE A 266 7.74 -1.21 8.55
C PHE A 266 7.58 -1.75 9.97
#